data_AF-A0A1F7WK38-F1
#
_entry.id   AF-A0A1F7WK38-F1
#
_cell.length_a   1.000
_cell.length_b   1.000
_cell.length_c   1.000
_cell.angle_alpha   90.00
_cell.angle_beta   90.00
_cell.angle_gamma   90.00
#
_symmetry.space_group_name_H-M   'P 1'
#
loop_
_entity.id
_entity.type
_entity.pdbx_description
1 polymer ?
#
loop_
_entity_poly.entity_id
_entity_poly.type
_entity_poly.pdbx_seq_one_letter_code
_entity_poly.pdbx_strand_id
1 'polypeptide(L)'
;MRSNKTLKYFSSFVRSAPNLTGKEKEVVVKRLNKKTLQGIGETWGLTEARIRQIESVAIRKLKSESKQLALFKKLYSNKLRKVTK
;
A
#
# COMPACT_ATOMS: atom_id res chain seq x y z
N MET A 1 -9.87 10.25 22.67
CA MET A 1 -9.13 9.15 22.00
C MET A 1 -7.88 9.70 21.32
N ARG A 2 -6.68 9.18 21.63
CA ARG A 2 -5.46 9.55 20.90
C ARG A 2 -5.54 9.03 19.46
N SER A 3 -5.41 9.91 18.47
CA SER A 3 -5.33 9.51 17.06
C SER A 3 -4.11 8.61 16.85
N ASN A 4 -4.31 7.44 16.24
CA ASN A 4 -3.21 6.53 15.92
C ASN A 4 -2.33 7.16 14.82
N LYS A 5 -1.19 7.75 15.22
CA LYS A 5 -0.24 8.41 14.32
C LYS A 5 0.24 7.47 13.21
N THR A 6 0.35 6.17 13.50
CA THR A 6 0.76 5.13 12.55
C THR A 6 -0.26 4.95 11.43
N LEU A 7 -1.56 4.86 11.74
CA LEU A 7 -2.61 4.74 10.71
C LEU A 7 -2.69 5.99 9.82
N LYS A 8 -2.50 7.18 10.40
CA LYS A 8 -2.46 8.44 9.65
C LYS A 8 -1.27 8.46 8.67
N TYR A 9 -0.09 8.07 9.15
CA TYR A 9 1.11 7.93 8.34
C TYR A 9 0.90 6.93 7.19
N PHE A 10 0.45 5.71 7.48
CA PHE A 10 0.21 4.69 6.45
C PHE A 10 -0.86 5.11 5.44
N SER A 11 -1.94 5.75 5.89
CA SER A 11 -2.96 6.27 4.98
C SER A 11 -2.40 7.36 4.06
N SER A 12 -1.52 8.23 4.57
CA SER A 12 -0.83 9.22 3.75
C SER A 12 0.10 8.56 2.73
N PHE A 13 0.90 7.58 3.17
CA PHE A 13 1.80 6.81 2.31
C PHE A 13 1.06 6.12 1.16
N VAL A 14 -0.06 5.43 1.44
CA VAL A 14 -0.89 4.77 0.43
C VAL A 14 -1.45 5.79 -0.57
N ARG A 15 -1.89 6.96 -0.10
CA ARG A 15 -2.40 8.03 -0.97
C ARG A 15 -1.31 8.57 -1.91
N SER A 16 -0.08 8.69 -1.43
CA SER A 16 1.07 9.15 -2.23
C SER A 16 1.66 8.08 -3.16
N ALA A 17 1.28 6.80 -3.01
CA ALA A 17 1.83 5.72 -3.82
C ALA A 17 1.51 5.92 -5.32
N PRO A 18 2.50 6.06 -6.21
CA PRO A 18 2.28 6.40 -7.62
C PRO A 18 1.77 5.21 -8.45
N ASN A 19 2.10 3.99 -8.07
CA ASN A 19 1.73 2.75 -8.74
C ASN A 19 0.28 2.28 -8.48
N LEU A 20 -0.43 2.89 -7.52
CA LEU A 20 -1.82 2.59 -7.21
C LEU A 20 -2.77 3.53 -7.96
N THR A 21 -3.83 2.95 -8.49
CA THR A 21 -4.99 3.70 -9.02
C THR A 21 -5.81 4.33 -7.90
N GLY A 22 -6.66 5.31 -8.21
CA GLY A 22 -7.54 5.94 -7.22
C GLY A 22 -8.41 4.93 -6.46
N LYS A 23 -9.00 3.96 -7.16
CA LYS A 23 -9.82 2.90 -6.55
C LYS A 23 -9.00 2.00 -5.62
N GLU A 24 -7.80 1.60 -6.03
CA GLU A 24 -6.90 0.79 -5.19
C GLU A 24 -6.51 1.55 -3.91
N LYS A 25 -6.15 2.83 -4.01
CA LYS A 25 -5.86 3.70 -2.86
C LYS A 25 -7.04 3.74 -1.90
N GLU A 26 -8.23 3.97 -2.44
CA GLU A 26 -9.43 4.14 -1.64
C GLU A 26 -9.83 2.85 -0.91
N VAL A 27 -9.77 1.69 -1.58
CA VAL A 27 -10.01 0.39 -0.94
C VAL A 27 -9.04 0.18 0.21
N VAL A 28 -7.73 0.34 -0.02
CA VAL A 28 -6.71 0.12 1.02
C VAL A 28 -6.90 1.08 2.21
N VAL A 29 -7.18 2.36 1.97
CA VAL A 29 -7.43 3.34 3.04
C VAL A 29 -8.71 3.01 3.82
N LYS A 30 -9.79 2.60 3.16
CA LYS A 30 -11.03 2.16 3.83
C LYS A 30 -10.79 0.92 4.69
N ARG A 31 -9.96 -0.01 4.22
CA ARG A 31 -9.57 -1.22 4.96
C ARG A 31 -8.71 -0.90 6.20
N LEU A 32 -7.78 0.05 6.09
CA LEU A 32 -7.03 0.58 7.25
C LEU A 32 -7.96 1.20 8.31
N ASN A 33 -9.07 1.81 7.87
CA ASN A 33 -10.13 2.34 8.74
C ASN A 33 -11.16 1.28 9.15
N LYS A 34 -10.82 -0.01 9.05
CA LYS A 34 -11.64 -1.16 9.49
C LYS A 34 -12.98 -1.32 8.76
N LYS A 35 -13.18 -0.72 7.58
CA LYS A 35 -14.36 -1.03 6.75
C LYS A 35 -14.26 -2.46 6.22
N THR A 36 -15.37 -3.18 6.22
CA THR A 36 -15.45 -4.54 5.66
C THR A 36 -15.44 -4.48 4.13
N LEU A 37 -14.98 -5.55 3.48
CA LEU A 37 -15.00 -5.65 2.02
C LEU A 37 -16.44 -5.58 1.49
N GLN A 38 -17.37 -6.21 2.21
CA GLN A 38 -18.80 -6.15 1.92
C GLN A 38 -19.33 -4.71 1.99
N GLY A 39 -19.07 -3.97 3.07
CA GLY A 39 -19.56 -2.60 3.20
C GLY A 39 -18.96 -1.63 2.18
N ILE A 40 -17.71 -1.86 1.77
CA ILE A 40 -17.11 -1.12 0.65
C ILE A 40 -17.81 -1.48 -0.66
N GLY A 41 -18.09 -2.77 -0.88
CA GLY A 41 -18.82 -3.28 -2.04
C GLY A 41 -20.21 -2.68 -2.16
N GLU A 42 -21.00 -2.71 -1.10
CA GLU A 42 -22.34 -2.12 -1.01
C GLU A 42 -22.33 -0.63 -1.38
N THR A 43 -21.37 0.13 -0.82
CA THR A 43 -21.21 1.57 -1.13
C THR A 43 -20.90 1.81 -2.61
N TRP A 44 -20.24 0.85 -3.27
CA TRP A 44 -19.79 0.97 -4.66
C TRP A 44 -20.68 0.23 -5.66
N GLY A 45 -21.75 -0.43 -5.21
CA GLY A 45 -22.57 -1.32 -6.05
C GLY A 45 -21.79 -2.52 -6.61
N LEU A 46 -20.76 -3.01 -5.89
CA LEU A 46 -19.90 -4.12 -6.29
C LEU A 46 -19.97 -5.28 -5.29
N THR A 47 -19.63 -6.48 -5.77
CA THR A 47 -19.52 -7.66 -4.90
C THR A 47 -18.28 -7.57 -4.00
N GLU A 48 -18.34 -8.22 -2.83
CA GLU A 48 -17.20 -8.37 -1.93
C GLU A 48 -15.98 -8.94 -2.66
N ALA A 49 -16.19 -9.96 -3.50
CA ALA A 49 -15.15 -10.61 -4.29
C ALA A 49 -14.41 -9.61 -5.19
N ARG A 50 -15.14 -8.65 -5.79
CA ARG A 50 -14.51 -7.63 -6.62
C ARG A 50 -13.65 -6.67 -5.80
N ILE A 51 -14.12 -6.26 -4.61
CA ILE A 51 -13.31 -5.42 -3.71
C ILE A 51 -12.06 -6.18 -3.24
N ARG A 52 -12.19 -7.47 -2.92
CA ARG A 52 -11.06 -8.34 -2.53
C ARG A 52 -10.00 -8.45 -3.62
N GLN A 53 -10.40 -8.57 -4.89
CA GLN A 53 -9.48 -8.56 -6.02
C GLN A 53 -8.71 -7.24 -6.10
N ILE A 54 -9.41 -6.10 -5.97
CA ILE A 54 -8.79 -4.76 -5.99
C ILE A 54 -7.80 -4.63 -4.83
N GLU A 55 -8.20 -5.01 -3.60
CA GLU A 55 -7.32 -5.01 -2.42
C GLU A 55 -6.07 -5.87 -2.65
N SER A 56 -6.24 -7.08 -3.18
CA SER A 56 -5.15 -8.02 -3.42
C SER A 56 -4.13 -7.49 -4.44
N VAL A 57 -4.61 -6.87 -5.52
CA VAL A 57 -3.73 -6.23 -6.53
C VAL A 57 -3.00 -5.05 -5.93
N ALA A 58 -3.68 -4.20 -5.17
CA ALA A 58 -3.08 -3.04 -4.50
C ALA A 58 -1.96 -3.46 -3.53
N ILE A 59 -2.22 -4.46 -2.68
CA ILE A 59 -1.22 -4.99 -1.73
C ILE A 59 -0.02 -5.58 -2.48
N ARG A 60 -0.25 -6.30 -3.58
CA ARG A 60 0.84 -6.87 -4.41
C ARG A 60 1.75 -5.76 -4.97
N LYS A 61 1.18 -4.67 -5.46
CA LYS A 61 1.91 -3.51 -5.98
C LYS A 61 2.78 -2.85 -4.89
N LEU A 62 2.21 -2.60 -3.72
CA LEU A 62 2.94 -2.02 -2.57
C LEU A 62 4.10 -2.91 -2.12
N LYS A 63 3.90 -4.24 -2.09
CA LYS A 63 4.96 -5.20 -1.77
C LYS A 63 6.10 -5.18 -2.79
N SER A 64 5.76 -5.08 -4.08
CA SER A 64 6.75 -5.04 -5.16
C SER A 64 7.65 -3.80 -5.06
N GLU A 65 7.08 -2.62 -4.86
CA GLU A 65 7.86 -1.38 -4.66
C GLU A 65 8.76 -1.47 -3.43
N SER A 66 8.22 -1.97 -2.32
CA SER A 66 9.01 -2.15 -1.09
C SER A 66 10.21 -3.08 -1.34
N LYS A 67 10.02 -4.14 -2.11
CA LYS A 67 11.09 -5.06 -2.52
C LYS A 67 12.12 -4.39 -3.41
N GLN A 68 11.70 -3.60 -4.40
CA GLN A 68 12.61 -2.86 -5.29
C GLN A 68 13.47 -1.86 -4.51
N LEU A 69 12.86 -1.08 -3.61
CA LEU A 69 13.57 -0.13 -2.75
C LEU A 69 14.59 -0.83 -1.85
N ALA A 70 14.25 -1.99 -1.30
CA ALA A 70 15.17 -2.78 -0.48
C ALA A 70 16.36 -3.30 -1.30
N LEU A 71 16.13 -3.80 -2.52
CA LEU A 71 17.18 -4.25 -3.43
C LEU A 71 18.10 -3.09 -3.83
N PHE A 72 17.54 -1.93 -4.15
CA PHE A 72 18.30 -0.73 -4.48
C PHE A 72 19.23 -0.31 -3.33
N LYS A 73 18.70 -0.20 -2.11
CA LYS A 73 19.51 0.11 -0.92
C LYS A 73 20.68 -0.88 -0.72
N LYS A 74 20.43 -2.17 -0.93
CA LYS A 74 21.47 -3.22 -0.84
C LYS A 74 22.57 -3.03 -1.88
N LEU A 75 22.20 -2.76 -3.14
CA LEU A 75 23.16 -2.54 -4.22
C LEU A 75 24.02 -1.29 -4.00
N TYR A 76 23.42 -0.17 -3.56
CA TYR A 76 24.15 1.07 -3.26
C TYR A 76 25.14 0.89 -2.11
N SER A 77 24.72 0.25 -1.02
CA SER A 77 25.60 -0.07 0.11
C SER A 77 26.81 -0.91 -0.32
N ASN A 78 26.58 -1.92 -1.16
CA ASN A 78 27.65 -2.76 -1.69
C ASN A 78 28.60 -2.00 -2.64
N LYS A 79 28.09 -1.06 -3.44
CA LYS A 79 28.93 -0.21 -4.31
C LYS A 79 29.84 0.69 -3.49
N LEU A 80 29.33 1.34 -2.44
CA LEU A 80 30.12 2.18 -1.55
C LEU A 80 31.26 1.40 -0.89
N ARG A 81 31.00 0.18 -0.41
CA ARG A 81 32.02 -0.70 0.19
C ARG A 81 33.16 -1.09 -0.77
N LYS A 82 32.89 -1.13 -2.08
CA LYS A 82 33.90 -1.45 -3.10
C LYS A 82 34.77 -0.26 -3.48
N VAL A 83 34.33 0.97 -3.22
CA VAL A 83 35.08 2.20 -3.54
C VAL A 83 36.00 2.60 -2.39
N THR A 84 35.69 2.21 -1.16
CA THR A 84 36.50 2.48 0.04
C THR A 84 37.56 1.42 0.34
N LYS A 85 37.73 0.42 -0.54
CA LYS A 85 38.80 -0.59 -0.48
C LYS A 85 39.70 -0.42 -1.69
#